data_AF-A0AAE0B4L6-F1
#
_entry.id   AF-A0AAE0B4L6-F1
#
_cell.length_a   1.000
_cell.length_b   1.000
_cell.length_c   1.000
_cell.angle_alpha   90.00
_cell.angle_beta   90.00
_cell.angle_gamma   90.00
#
_symmetry.space_group_name_H-M   'P 1'
#
loop_
_entity.id
_entity.type
_entity.pdbx_description
1 polymer ?
#
loop_
_entity_poly.entity_id
_entity_poly.type
_entity_poly.pdbx_seq_one_letter_code
_entity_poly.pdbx_strand_id
1 'polypeptide(L)'
;MVQNGIHQRYFHGIAEVDYEQLRAVLRISVFEEQYDAMKLCLLYMLNWILMGLDEREKVPLWQIRLVEDLDTFDAFPWGAHVYRQSIIGFKNALNGRCVRYERRQQEKGADVHTVETYNIYGLPHALLVFAYEVIPELGTRFGTRRQIELSPHVCEDCTGADSS
;
A
#
# COMPACT_ATOMS: atom_id res chain seq x y z
N MET A 1 -5.17 20.31 17.53
CA MET A 1 -5.77 19.04 17.96
C MET A 1 -7.28 19.20 17.84
N VAL A 2 -7.94 18.35 17.06
CA VAL A 2 -9.41 18.32 17.02
C VAL A 2 -9.87 17.80 18.38
N GLN A 3 -10.50 18.66 19.19
CA GLN A 3 -11.08 18.21 20.46
C GLN A 3 -12.19 17.21 20.15
N ASN A 4 -12.22 16.09 20.88
CA ASN A 4 -13.20 15.01 20.66
C ASN A 4 -13.19 14.38 19.26
N GLY A 5 -12.05 14.26 18.56
CA GLY A 5 -11.99 13.59 17.25
C GLY A 5 -12.31 12.08 17.28
N ILE A 6 -12.32 11.44 16.09
CA ILE A 6 -12.62 10.00 15.94
C ILE A 6 -11.71 9.12 16.81
N HIS A 7 -10.49 9.58 17.09
CA HIS A 7 -9.54 8.89 17.95
C HIS A 7 -10.06 8.77 19.39
N GLN A 8 -10.63 9.86 19.90
CA GLN A 8 -11.17 9.91 21.26
C GLN A 8 -12.51 9.19 21.35
N ARG A 9 -13.40 9.39 20.37
CA ARG A 9 -14.76 8.83 20.36
C ARG A 9 -14.79 7.32 20.24
N TYR A 10 -14.07 6.77 19.26
CA TYR A 10 -14.18 5.36 18.89
C TYR A 10 -13.07 4.48 19.44
N PHE A 11 -11.90 5.06 19.74
CA PHE A 11 -10.74 4.31 20.20
C PHE A 11 -10.30 4.69 21.61
N HIS A 12 -11.09 5.50 22.33
CA HIS A 12 -10.80 5.93 23.71
C HIS A 12 -9.39 6.54 23.89
N GLY A 13 -8.82 7.10 22.83
CA GLY A 13 -7.49 7.70 22.87
C GLY A 13 -6.31 6.72 22.93
N ILE A 14 -6.49 5.42 22.64
CA ILE A 14 -5.38 4.45 22.66
C ILE A 14 -4.28 4.81 21.65
N ALA A 15 -3.01 4.60 21.99
CA ALA A 15 -1.90 5.08 21.15
C ALA A 15 -1.77 4.35 19.80
N GLU A 16 -2.25 3.11 19.71
CA GLU A 16 -2.14 2.28 18.52
C GLU A 16 -3.46 1.54 18.33
N VAL A 17 -4.01 1.61 17.11
CA VAL A 17 -5.26 0.94 16.75
C VAL A 17 -4.94 -0.25 15.86
N ASP A 18 -5.36 -1.44 16.25
CA ASP A 18 -5.19 -2.65 15.44
C ASP A 18 -6.32 -2.82 14.41
N TYR A 19 -6.14 -3.80 13.52
CA TYR A 19 -7.09 -4.12 12.46
C TYR A 19 -8.48 -4.47 12.99
N GLU A 20 -8.57 -5.33 14.00
CA GLU A 20 -9.85 -5.81 14.52
C GLU A 20 -10.60 -4.72 15.27
N GLN A 21 -9.89 -3.83 15.98
CA GLN A 21 -10.47 -2.65 16.60
C GLN A 21 -11.08 -1.71 15.56
N LEU A 22 -10.33 -1.35 14.50
CA LEU A 22 -10.87 -0.51 13.43
C LEU A 22 -12.05 -1.17 12.73
N ARG A 23 -11.95 -2.46 12.42
CA ARG A 23 -13.01 -3.23 11.76
C ARG A 23 -14.26 -3.35 12.62
N ALA A 24 -14.10 -3.50 13.94
CA ALA A 24 -15.22 -3.52 14.88
C ALA A 24 -15.97 -2.18 14.87
N VAL A 25 -15.25 -1.05 14.87
CA VAL A 25 -15.87 0.29 14.78
C VAL A 25 -16.58 0.48 13.43
N LEU A 26 -15.98 0.05 12.32
CA LEU A 26 -16.60 0.14 10.99
C LEU A 26 -17.87 -0.70 10.84
N ARG A 27 -18.09 -1.72 11.69
CA ARG A 27 -19.32 -2.52 11.71
C ARG A 27 -20.47 -1.86 12.47
N ILE A 28 -20.21 -0.79 13.20
CA ILE A 28 -21.25 -0.05 13.93
C ILE A 28 -22.20 0.62 12.91
N SER A 29 -23.50 0.58 13.17
CA SER A 29 -24.52 1.12 12.27
C SER A 29 -24.82 2.61 12.48
N VAL A 30 -24.37 3.19 13.59
CA VAL A 30 -24.63 4.57 13.97
C VAL A 30 -23.30 5.24 14.33
N PHE A 31 -22.97 6.29 13.59
CA PHE A 31 -21.82 7.17 13.86
C PHE A 31 -22.30 8.48 14.47
N GLU A 32 -21.44 9.14 15.26
CA GLU A 32 -21.79 10.36 15.97
C GLU A 32 -21.82 11.56 15.02
N GLU A 33 -20.85 11.63 14.10
CA GLU A 33 -20.77 12.68 13.08
C GLU A 33 -20.96 12.13 11.66
N GLN A 34 -21.46 12.98 10.76
CA GLN A 34 -21.75 12.63 9.36
C GLN A 34 -20.54 12.04 8.61
N TYR A 35 -19.33 12.52 8.91
CA TYR A 35 -18.11 12.15 8.20
C TYR A 35 -17.28 11.08 8.90
N ASP A 36 -17.71 10.57 10.05
CA ASP A 36 -16.90 9.62 10.84
C ASP A 36 -16.72 8.29 10.13
N ALA A 37 -17.79 7.76 9.53
CA ALA A 37 -17.72 6.55 8.72
C ALA A 37 -16.72 6.70 7.57
N MET A 38 -16.76 7.84 6.86
CA MET A 38 -15.85 8.12 5.75
C MET A 38 -14.40 8.20 6.23
N LYS A 39 -14.14 8.91 7.32
CA LYS A 39 -12.80 9.02 7.93
C LYS A 39 -12.24 7.65 8.32
N LEU A 40 -13.03 6.82 8.99
CA LEU A 40 -12.62 5.46 9.35
C LEU A 40 -12.38 4.58 8.10
N CYS A 41 -13.21 4.72 7.06
CA CYS A 41 -13.00 4.05 5.77
C CYS A 41 -11.70 4.52 5.09
N LEU A 42 -11.36 5.81 5.14
CA LEU A 42 -10.09 6.32 4.60
C LEU A 42 -8.90 5.72 5.34
N LEU A 43 -8.94 5.64 6.68
CA LEU A 43 -7.91 4.94 7.46
C LEU A 43 -7.76 3.48 7.05
N TYR A 44 -8.89 2.78 6.88
CA TYR A 44 -8.89 1.38 6.47
C TYR A 44 -8.28 1.19 5.08
N MET A 45 -8.75 1.96 4.08
CA MET A 45 -8.25 1.87 2.72
C MET A 45 -6.77 2.22 2.65
N LEU A 46 -6.35 3.29 3.33
CA LEU A 46 -4.95 3.70 3.36
C LEU A 46 -4.05 2.59 3.91
N ASN A 47 -4.42 1.98 5.04
CA ASN A 47 -3.55 1.04 5.75
C ASN A 47 -3.52 -0.34 5.09
N TRP A 48 -4.67 -0.97 4.84
CA TRP A 48 -4.70 -2.35 4.36
C TRP A 48 -4.81 -2.49 2.85
N ILE A 49 -5.35 -1.49 2.13
CA ILE A 49 -5.44 -1.56 0.66
C ILE A 49 -4.22 -0.90 0.03
N LEU A 50 -3.90 0.34 0.42
CA LEU A 50 -2.88 1.14 -0.24
C LEU A 50 -1.46 0.85 0.25
N MET A 51 -1.29 0.71 1.57
CA MET A 51 0.00 0.33 2.18
C MET A 51 0.14 -1.18 2.36
N GLY A 52 -0.93 -1.96 2.13
CA GLY A 52 -0.91 -3.42 2.21
C GLY A 52 -0.47 -3.96 3.56
N LEU A 53 -0.72 -3.24 4.66
CA LEU A 53 -0.29 -3.63 6.01
C LEU A 53 -0.79 -5.03 6.38
N ASP A 54 0.05 -5.75 7.13
CA ASP A 54 -0.35 -7.01 7.76
C ASP A 54 -1.45 -6.72 8.80
N GLU A 55 -2.37 -7.66 9.04
CA GLU A 55 -3.38 -7.52 10.09
C GLU A 55 -2.75 -7.40 11.50
N ARG A 56 -1.49 -7.84 11.64
CA ARG A 56 -0.69 -7.71 12.86
C ARG A 56 -0.12 -6.31 13.07
N GLU A 57 -0.02 -5.52 12.01
CA GLU A 57 0.49 -4.17 12.09
C GLU A 57 -0.61 -3.22 12.56
N LYS A 58 -0.20 -2.19 13.32
CA LYS A 58 -1.13 -1.22 13.90
C LYS A 58 -1.10 0.09 13.13
N VAL A 59 -2.25 0.75 13.07
CA VAL A 59 -2.36 2.09 12.48
C VAL A 59 -1.62 3.07 13.38
N PRO A 60 -0.62 3.79 12.85
CA PRO A 60 0.12 4.75 13.64
C PRO A 60 -0.74 5.98 13.94
N LEU A 61 -0.64 6.49 15.16
CA LEU A 61 -1.46 7.59 15.67
C LEU A 61 -1.45 8.84 14.78
N TRP A 62 -0.33 9.14 14.13
CA TRP A 62 -0.23 10.31 13.27
C TRP A 62 -1.18 10.23 12.07
N GLN A 63 -1.48 9.04 11.54
CA GLN A 63 -2.45 8.87 10.44
C GLN A 63 -3.88 9.08 10.91
N ILE A 64 -4.21 8.59 12.11
CA ILE A 64 -5.52 8.80 12.73
C ILE A 64 -5.78 10.29 12.90
N ARG A 65 -4.79 11.02 13.43
CA ARG A 65 -4.85 12.48 13.58
C ARG A 65 -4.93 13.21 12.24
N LEU A 66 -4.29 12.67 11.21
CA LEU A 66 -4.31 13.26 9.89
C LEU A 66 -5.72 13.19 9.29
N VAL A 67 -6.39 12.04 9.40
CA VAL A 67 -7.77 11.84 8.92
C VAL A 67 -8.81 12.66 9.71
N GLU A 68 -8.52 13.06 10.94
CA GLU A 68 -9.40 13.96 11.70
C GLU A 68 -9.55 15.33 11.03
N ASP A 69 -8.53 15.78 10.31
CA ASP A 69 -8.47 17.02 9.54
C ASP A 69 -8.27 16.71 8.04
N LEU A 70 -9.37 16.65 7.30
CA LEU A 70 -9.38 16.21 5.91
C LEU A 70 -8.56 17.14 5.00
N ASP A 71 -8.47 18.43 5.30
CA ASP A 71 -7.66 19.36 4.50
C ASP A 71 -6.17 19.01 4.61
N THR A 72 -5.71 18.68 5.82
CA THR A 72 -4.33 18.23 6.04
C THR A 72 -4.11 16.80 5.50
N PHE A 73 -5.12 15.94 5.56
CA PHE A 73 -5.09 14.61 4.94
C PHE A 73 -4.92 14.68 3.42
N ASP A 74 -5.69 15.52 2.75
CA ASP A 74 -5.66 15.66 1.29
C ASP A 74 -4.39 16.38 0.81
N ALA A 75 -3.86 17.31 1.61
CA ALA A 75 -2.58 17.96 1.34
C ALA A 75 -1.36 17.05 1.56
N PHE A 76 -1.51 15.94 2.28
CA PHE A 76 -0.40 15.03 2.56
C PHE A 76 0.05 14.31 1.28
N PRO A 77 1.37 14.18 1.03
CA PRO A 77 1.89 13.57 -0.20
C PRO A 77 1.80 12.03 -0.16
N TRP A 78 0.58 11.48 -0.13
CA TRP A 78 0.31 10.04 -0.02
C TRP A 78 1.04 9.21 -1.08
N GLY A 79 1.02 9.66 -2.33
CA GLY A 79 1.70 8.96 -3.42
C GLY A 79 3.20 8.76 -3.16
N ALA A 80 3.90 9.83 -2.77
CA ALA A 80 5.33 9.76 -2.46
C ALA A 80 5.60 8.93 -1.20
N HIS A 81 4.74 9.03 -0.18
CA HIS A 81 4.87 8.25 1.05
C HIS A 81 4.72 6.75 0.78
N VAL A 82 3.63 6.35 0.12
CA VAL A 82 3.33 4.94 -0.19
C VAL A 82 4.36 4.35 -1.15
N TYR A 83 4.81 5.13 -2.15
CA TYR A 83 5.89 4.69 -3.04
C TYR A 83 7.17 4.40 -2.25
N ARG A 84 7.57 5.31 -1.35
CA ARG A 84 8.75 5.11 -0.49
C ARG A 84 8.61 3.85 0.38
N GLN A 85 7.46 3.66 1.04
CA GLN A 85 7.20 2.47 1.86
C GLN A 85 7.28 1.19 1.03
N SER A 86 6.71 1.21 -0.18
CA SER A 86 6.76 0.08 -1.12
C SER A 86 8.22 -0.28 -1.41
N ILE A 87 9.06 0.68 -1.83
CA ILE A 87 10.47 0.43 -2.15
C ILE A 87 11.25 -0.11 -0.95
N ILE A 88 11.00 0.39 0.25
CA ILE A 88 11.62 -0.12 1.48
C ILE A 88 11.18 -1.58 1.72
N GLY A 89 9.88 -1.86 1.58
CA GLY A 89 9.32 -3.20 1.66
C GLY A 89 9.97 -4.17 0.68
N PHE A 90 10.13 -3.78 -0.60
CA PHE A 90 10.82 -4.58 -1.60
C PHE A 90 12.28 -4.85 -1.24
N LYS A 91 13.03 -3.81 -0.85
CA LYS A 91 14.43 -3.96 -0.46
C LYS A 91 14.58 -4.93 0.71
N ASN A 92 13.73 -4.78 1.73
CA ASN A 92 13.73 -5.67 2.89
C ASN A 92 13.34 -7.10 2.52
N ALA A 93 12.32 -7.26 1.68
CA ALA A 93 11.89 -8.56 1.20
C ALA A 93 13.00 -9.24 0.39
N LEU A 94 13.78 -8.53 -0.42
CA LEU A 94 14.82 -9.12 -1.26
C LEU A 94 16.19 -9.24 -0.57
N ASN A 95 16.38 -8.58 0.58
CA ASN A 95 17.69 -8.49 1.24
C ASN A 95 18.26 -9.87 1.59
N GLY A 96 19.44 -10.16 1.03
CA GLY A 96 20.18 -11.41 1.26
C GLY A 96 19.48 -12.67 0.74
N ARG A 97 18.42 -12.55 -0.09
CA ARG A 97 17.66 -13.72 -0.53
C ARG A 97 18.34 -14.56 -1.60
N CYS A 98 19.08 -13.97 -2.53
CA CYS A 98 19.88 -14.74 -3.50
C CYS A 98 20.83 -15.70 -2.77
N VAL A 99 21.56 -15.19 -1.79
CA VAL A 99 22.50 -15.98 -0.97
C VAL A 99 21.77 -17.10 -0.20
N ARG A 100 20.61 -16.79 0.40
CA ARG A 100 19.80 -17.81 1.13
C ARG A 100 19.23 -18.88 0.20
N TYR A 101 18.86 -18.51 -1.02
CA TYR A 101 18.37 -19.42 -2.04
C TYR A 101 19.47 -20.36 -2.51
N GLU A 102 20.63 -19.82 -2.91
CA GLU A 102 21.80 -20.60 -3.33
C GLU A 102 22.24 -21.60 -2.25
N ARG A 103 22.30 -21.16 -0.98
CA ARG A 103 22.60 -22.05 0.14
C ARG A 103 21.58 -23.19 0.28
N ARG A 104 20.27 -22.90 0.16
CA ARG A 104 19.22 -23.94 0.24
C ARG A 104 19.30 -24.93 -0.92
N GLN A 105 19.67 -24.48 -2.11
CA GLN A 105 19.88 -25.33 -3.28
C GLN A 105 21.07 -26.29 -3.07
N GLN A 106 22.16 -25.79 -2.46
CA GLN A 106 23.32 -26.62 -2.08
C GLN A 106 22.97 -27.67 -1.01
N GLU A 107 22.11 -27.32 -0.05
CA GLU A 107 21.72 -28.22 1.06
C GLU A 107 20.69 -29.29 0.65
N LYS A 108 19.75 -28.99 -0.25
CA LYS A 108 18.63 -29.90 -0.59
C LYS A 108 18.83 -30.70 -1.89
N GLY A 109 19.88 -30.39 -2.65
CA GLY A 109 20.13 -30.99 -3.96
C GLY A 109 19.21 -30.43 -5.05
N ALA A 110 19.67 -30.50 -6.31
CA ALA A 110 19.04 -29.86 -7.47
C ALA A 110 17.62 -30.38 -7.83
N ASP A 111 17.17 -31.46 -7.19
CA ASP A 111 15.91 -32.15 -7.50
C ASP A 111 14.69 -31.57 -6.75
N VAL A 112 14.92 -30.74 -5.72
CA VAL A 112 13.83 -30.09 -4.97
C VAL A 112 13.53 -28.71 -5.54
N HIS A 113 12.54 -28.62 -6.42
CA HIS A 113 12.01 -27.35 -6.92
C HIS A 113 11.39 -26.55 -5.76
N THR A 114 12.17 -25.67 -5.14
CA THR A 114 11.70 -24.75 -4.11
C THR A 114 11.25 -23.45 -4.75
N VAL A 115 9.93 -23.26 -4.85
CA VAL A 115 9.36 -21.96 -5.21
C VAL A 115 9.56 -21.01 -4.04
N GLU A 116 10.27 -19.90 -4.26
CA GLU A 116 10.47 -18.87 -3.26
C GLU A 116 9.23 -17.99 -3.16
N THR A 117 8.63 -17.93 -1.98
CA THR A 117 7.49 -17.07 -1.67
C THR A 117 7.92 -15.89 -0.79
N TYR A 118 7.22 -14.78 -0.92
CA TYR A 118 7.42 -13.61 -0.06
C TYR A 118 6.22 -12.70 -0.03
N ASN A 119 6.11 -11.99 1.10
CA ASN A 119 5.15 -10.93 1.27
C ASN A 119 5.81 -9.61 0.87
N ILE A 120 5.09 -8.83 0.08
CA ILE A 120 5.45 -7.47 -0.30
C ILE A 120 4.36 -6.56 0.27
N TYR A 121 4.80 -5.52 0.96
CA TYR A 121 3.93 -4.49 1.53
C TYR A 121 3.99 -3.23 0.65
N GLY A 122 2.92 -2.44 0.62
CA GLY A 122 2.79 -1.22 -0.18
C GLY A 122 1.83 -1.36 -1.36
N LEU A 123 2.25 -0.89 -2.54
CA LEU A 123 1.53 -0.94 -3.82
C LEU A 123 2.02 -2.07 -4.77
N PRO A 124 2.03 -3.36 -4.36
CA PRO A 124 2.58 -4.42 -5.20
C PRO A 124 1.78 -4.58 -6.49
N HIS A 125 0.45 -4.42 -6.45
CA HIS A 125 -0.40 -4.53 -7.63
C HIS A 125 -0.08 -3.47 -8.70
N ALA A 126 0.04 -2.20 -8.31
CA ALA A 126 0.38 -1.14 -9.25
C ALA A 126 1.77 -1.36 -9.87
N LEU A 127 2.74 -1.82 -9.07
CA LEU A 127 4.08 -2.13 -9.56
C LEU A 127 4.12 -3.37 -10.45
N LEU A 128 3.29 -4.37 -10.19
CA LEU A 128 3.15 -5.55 -11.05
C LEU A 128 2.56 -5.17 -12.40
N VAL A 129 1.48 -4.38 -12.41
CA VAL A 129 0.88 -3.86 -13.66
C VAL A 129 1.92 -3.05 -14.44
N PHE A 130 2.60 -2.11 -13.78
CA PHE A 130 3.67 -1.33 -14.38
C PHE A 130 4.80 -2.21 -14.95
N ALA A 131 5.23 -3.25 -14.21
CA ALA A 131 6.27 -4.16 -14.70
C ALA A 131 5.83 -4.95 -15.93
N TYR A 132 4.56 -5.37 -16.00
CA TYR A 132 4.00 -6.03 -17.19
C TYR A 132 3.85 -5.10 -18.39
N GLU A 133 3.64 -3.81 -18.18
CA GLU A 133 3.59 -2.80 -19.24
C GLU A 133 4.99 -2.43 -19.75
N VAL A 134 5.96 -2.27 -18.86
CA VAL A 134 7.32 -1.82 -19.19
C VAL A 134 8.21 -2.94 -19.71
N ILE A 135 7.99 -4.18 -19.28
CA ILE A 135 8.79 -5.35 -19.69
C ILE A 135 7.89 -6.29 -20.51
N PRO A 136 7.90 -6.18 -21.86
CA PRO A 136 7.00 -6.94 -22.73
C PRO A 136 7.09 -8.46 -22.53
N GLU A 137 8.27 -8.96 -22.21
CA GLU A 137 8.50 -10.39 -21.93
C GLU A 137 7.73 -10.87 -20.69
N LEU A 138 7.64 -10.05 -19.64
CA LEU A 138 6.84 -10.39 -18.46
C LEU A 138 5.35 -10.29 -18.78
N GLY A 139 4.93 -9.23 -19.47
CA GLY A 139 3.55 -9.02 -19.87
C GLY A 139 3.02 -10.13 -20.79
N THR A 140 3.83 -10.62 -21.73
CA THR A 140 3.44 -11.72 -22.65
C THR A 140 3.45 -13.08 -21.97
N ARG A 141 4.37 -13.32 -21.03
CA ARG A 141 4.53 -14.62 -20.38
C ARG A 141 3.55 -14.83 -19.21
N PHE A 142 3.23 -13.78 -18.48
CA PHE A 142 2.46 -13.85 -17.23
C PHE A 142 1.19 -13.01 -17.23
N GLY A 143 1.00 -12.11 -18.20
CA GLY A 143 -0.17 -11.26 -18.33
C GLY A 143 -1.05 -11.67 -19.52
N THR A 144 -2.36 -11.41 -19.40
CA THR A 144 -3.27 -11.42 -20.55
C THR A 144 -3.79 -10.01 -20.72
N ARG A 145 -3.37 -9.33 -21.80
CA ARG A 145 -3.89 -8.00 -22.13
C ARG A 145 -5.35 -8.12 -22.53
N ARG A 146 -6.26 -7.75 -21.63
CA ARG A 146 -7.65 -7.48 -22.03
C ARG A 146 -7.67 -6.14 -22.71
N GLN A 147 -8.09 -6.08 -23.97
CA GLN A 147 -8.42 -4.81 -24.61
C GLN A 147 -9.60 -4.22 -23.85
N ILE A 148 -9.32 -3.39 -22.86
CA ILE A 148 -10.25 -2.39 -22.38
C ILE A 148 -9.84 -1.14 -23.15
N GLU A 149 -10.75 -0.59 -23.95
CA GLU A 149 -10.57 0.68 -24.66
C GLU A 149 -10.48 1.82 -23.63
N LEU A 150 -9.37 1.89 -22.91
CA LEU A 150 -8.96 3.07 -22.17
C LEU A 150 -7.71 3.57 -22.88
N SER A 151 -7.93 4.55 -23.74
CA SER A 151 -6.87 5.33 -24.38
C SER A 151 -5.91 5.79 -23.28
N PRO A 152 -4.63 5.37 -23.31
CA PRO A 152 -3.65 5.93 -22.40
C PRO A 152 -3.43 7.37 -22.84
N HIS A 153 -3.94 8.33 -22.07
CA HIS A 153 -3.43 9.69 -22.09
C HIS A 153 -2.00 9.63 -21.54
N VAL A 154 -1.07 9.22 -22.40
CA VAL A 154 0.35 9.51 -22.21
C VAL A 154 0.44 11.03 -22.20
N CYS A 155 1.02 11.58 -21.14
CA CYS A 155 1.41 12.98 -21.08
C CYS A 155 2.56 13.18 -22.09
N GLU A 156 2.22 13.37 -23.36
CA GLU A 156 3.11 13.99 -24.34
C GLU A 156 3.23 15.46 -23.95
N ASP A 157 4.15 15.79 -23.04
CA ASP A 157 4.83 17.10 -22.95
C ASP A 157 5.76 17.16 -21.72
N CYS A 158 6.89 16.43 -21.78
CA CYS A 158 8.04 16.65 -20.89
C CYS A 158 9.35 16.78 -21.68
N THR A 159 9.29 17.24 -22.93
CA THR A 159 10.47 17.58 -23.75
C THR A 159 10.32 18.97 -24.33
N GLY A 160 10.32 19.97 -23.45
CA GLY A 160 10.66 21.35 -23.79
C GLY A 160 12.01 21.70 -23.18
N ALA A 161 13.08 21.12 -23.72
CA ALA A 161 14.45 21.60 -23.50
C ALA A 161 14.85 22.46 -24.70
N ASP A 162 15.12 23.73 -24.41
CA ASP A 162 16.08 24.63 -25.06
C ASP A 162 16.42 24.41 -26.55
N SER A 163 16.03 25.34 -27.41
CA SER A 163 16.92 25.96 -28.41
C SER A 163 16.19 26.96 -29.33
N SER A 164 16.37 28.27 -29.06
CA SER A 164 16.80 29.33 -30.01
C SER A 164 16.43 30.71 -29.47
#